data_AF-A0A8C4R124-F1
#
_entry.id   AF-A0A8C4R124-F1
#
_cell.length_a   1.000
_cell.length_b   1.000
_cell.length_c   1.000
_cell.angle_alpha   90.00
_cell.angle_beta   90.00
_cell.angle_gamma   90.00
#
_symmetry.space_group_name_H-M   'P 1'
#
loop_
_entity.id
_entity.type
_entity.pdbx_description
1 polymer ?
#
loop_
_entity_poly.entity_id
_entity_poly.type
_entity_poly.pdbx_seq_one_letter_code
_entity_poly.pdbx_strand_id
1 'polypeptide(L)'
;MVGSECPGSRRGKRAALVYVEELRYSAGSLGWKTWGAWLDCSKLCDGGKKTRHRVCLEAKGISGTCHGPFQETRNCNEQKCPEPHEVCAEENYWVDWSRTLAGQSTVSRCPTNATGFIARRCLMDESGNTAWEDPSFAYCISNEYRKLQVDILEHLSKGHRILAGEGMSRVTTDLLDLSLKRQVYSGDLLASVEILSNITQTFIRASYNPSSEDIQNFVQIVSNLLSEENKEKWVDLQKVRVLV
;
A
#
# COMPACT_ATOMS: atom_id res chain seq x y z
N MET A 1 32.12 8.40 24.56
CA MET A 1 31.34 7.53 23.64
C MET A 1 30.46 8.43 22.78
N VAL A 2 30.74 8.49 21.48
CA VAL A 2 29.74 8.73 20.43
C VAL A 2 28.95 7.41 20.30
N GLY A 3 27.67 7.30 19.95
CA GLY A 3 26.67 8.20 19.34
C GLY A 3 25.95 7.43 18.21
N SER A 4 24.91 8.01 17.57
CA SER A 4 24.03 7.43 16.51
C SER A 4 22.98 6.41 16.99
N GLU A 5 21.73 6.31 16.48
CA GLU A 5 21.00 6.91 15.32
C GLU A 5 19.51 7.22 15.69
N CYS A 6 18.68 7.98 14.94
CA CYS A 6 18.96 9.17 14.12
C CYS A 6 17.76 10.16 13.99
N PRO A 7 16.80 10.11 13.01
CA PRO A 7 16.41 11.39 12.42
C PRO A 7 14.91 11.78 12.50
N GLY A 8 14.66 12.96 13.07
CA GLY A 8 13.35 13.63 12.99
C GLY A 8 13.11 14.37 11.66
N SER A 9 11.88 14.29 11.14
CA SER A 9 11.46 15.04 9.95
C SER A 9 11.36 16.54 10.22
N ARG A 10 11.84 17.36 9.28
CA ARG A 10 12.01 18.81 9.45
C ARG A 10 10.79 19.62 9.00
N ARG A 11 10.36 20.52 9.88
CA ARG A 11 9.77 21.85 9.63
C ARG A 11 9.45 22.21 8.16
N GLY A 12 8.17 22.16 7.79
CA GLY A 12 7.57 23.07 6.81
C GLY A 12 6.86 24.22 7.54
N LYS A 13 7.40 25.43 7.51
CA LYS A 13 6.70 26.64 8.02
C LYS A 13 5.89 27.29 6.89
N ARG A 14 4.56 27.36 7.04
CA ARG A 14 3.58 28.31 6.43
C ARG A 14 2.17 27.71 6.65
N ALA A 15 1.14 28.43 7.07
CA ALA A 15 1.09 29.75 7.70
C ALA A 15 -0.06 29.73 8.72
N ALA A 16 0.08 30.42 9.85
CA ALA A 16 -0.98 30.51 10.85
C ALA A 16 -2.03 31.54 10.41
N LEU A 17 -3.23 31.06 10.07
CA LEU A 17 -4.45 31.85 9.99
C LEU A 17 -5.62 31.02 10.56
N VAL A 18 -5.61 30.84 11.87
CA VAL A 18 -6.86 30.62 12.61
C VAL A 18 -7.26 31.98 13.16
N TYR A 19 -8.48 32.41 12.83
CA TYR A 19 -8.98 33.75 13.15
C TYR A 19 -8.89 34.04 14.65
N VAL A 20 -8.39 35.23 14.97
CA VAL A 20 -8.48 35.79 16.32
C VAL A 20 -9.85 36.47 16.44
N GLU A 21 -10.87 35.73 16.91
CA GLU A 21 -12.15 36.32 17.28
C GLU A 21 -12.39 36.23 18.81
N GLU A 22 -12.27 37.41 19.40
CA GLU A 22 -12.83 37.88 20.68
C GLU A 22 -12.67 37.00 21.94
N LEU A 23 -11.53 37.18 22.60
CA LEU A 23 -11.46 37.12 24.06
C LEU A 23 -12.31 38.25 24.69
N ARG A 24 -13.62 38.03 24.83
CA ARG A 24 -14.49 38.74 25.79
C ARG A 24 -15.01 37.81 26.87
N TYR A 25 -14.09 37.13 27.56
CA TYR A 25 -14.42 36.49 28.82
C TYR A 25 -14.25 37.52 29.95
N SER A 26 -15.37 38.08 30.42
CA SER A 26 -15.42 38.94 31.60
C SER A 26 -14.85 38.18 32.80
N ALA A 27 -13.76 38.70 33.37
CA ALA A 27 -13.12 38.13 34.55
C ALA A 27 -14.04 38.29 35.77
N GLY A 28 -14.88 37.30 36.05
CA GLY A 28 -15.81 37.31 37.18
C GLY A 28 -16.96 36.31 37.14
N SER A 29 -17.26 35.65 36.01
CA SER A 29 -18.38 34.70 35.93
C SER A 29 -17.99 33.27 36.32
N LEU A 30 -18.57 32.78 37.42
CA LEU A 30 -18.62 31.35 37.75
C LEU A 30 -19.41 30.61 36.66
N GLY A 31 -18.82 29.61 36.00
CA GLY A 31 -19.53 28.90 34.93
C GLY A 31 -18.72 27.85 34.19
N TRP A 32 -19.41 27.01 33.43
CA TRP A 32 -18.77 25.98 32.60
C TRP A 32 -18.07 26.60 31.39
N LYS A 33 -16.84 26.17 31.11
CA LYS A 33 -16.25 26.32 29.77
C LYS A 33 -17.05 25.53 28.74
N THR A 34 -16.83 25.86 27.47
CA THR A 34 -17.23 25.03 26.33
C THR A 34 -16.75 23.59 26.51
N TRP A 35 -17.55 22.65 26.04
CA TRP A 35 -17.16 21.24 26.01
C TRP A 35 -15.88 21.03 25.21
N GLY A 36 -15.01 20.16 25.71
CA GLY A 36 -13.90 19.61 24.92
C GLY A 36 -14.39 18.69 23.80
N ALA A 37 -13.44 18.23 22.98
CA ALA A 37 -13.71 17.21 21.99
C ALA A 37 -14.25 15.92 22.63
N TRP A 38 -14.99 15.14 21.83
CA TRP A 38 -15.29 13.76 22.19
C TRP A 38 -14.02 12.93 22.15
N LEU A 39 -13.81 12.11 23.17
CA LEU A 39 -12.88 11.00 23.14
C LEU A 39 -13.39 9.92 22.17
N ASP A 40 -12.51 8.99 21.81
CA ASP A 40 -12.85 7.84 20.98
C ASP A 40 -13.98 6.99 21.58
N CYS A 41 -14.67 6.25 20.72
CA CYS A 41 -15.75 5.36 21.15
C CYS A 41 -15.17 4.12 21.86
N SER A 42 -15.78 3.71 22.97
CA SER A 42 -15.33 2.54 23.75
C SER A 42 -15.43 1.19 23.01
N LYS A 43 -16.09 1.14 21.85
CA LYS A 43 -16.16 -0.01 20.93
C LYS A 43 -16.17 0.48 19.49
N LEU A 44 -15.80 -0.39 18.55
CA LEU A 44 -15.89 -0.12 17.10
C LEU A 44 -17.24 -0.57 16.49
N CYS A 45 -18.01 -1.41 17.20
CA CYS A 45 -19.31 -1.95 16.82
C CYS A 45 -20.04 -2.49 18.08
N ASP A 46 -21.26 -3.01 17.94
CA ASP A 46 -22.14 -3.50 19.02
C ASP A 46 -22.43 -2.48 20.14
N GLY A 47 -22.49 -1.19 19.79
CA GLY A 47 -22.81 -0.11 20.72
C GLY A 47 -21.70 0.16 21.73
N GLY A 48 -20.91 1.20 21.46
CA GLY A 48 -19.97 1.79 22.40
C GLY A 48 -20.50 3.08 23.04
N LYS A 49 -19.70 3.65 23.93
CA LYS A 49 -19.93 4.97 24.51
C LYS A 49 -18.70 5.85 24.30
N LYS A 50 -18.92 7.11 23.94
CA LYS A 50 -17.89 8.15 23.88
C LYS A 50 -18.18 9.22 24.91
N THR A 51 -17.12 9.82 25.43
CA THR A 51 -17.18 10.76 26.55
C THR A 51 -16.51 12.06 26.18
N ARG A 52 -17.04 13.19 26.66
CA ARG A 52 -16.35 14.48 26.64
C ARG A 52 -16.43 15.16 28.00
N HIS A 53 -15.49 16.06 28.24
CA HIS A 53 -15.34 16.76 29.51
C HIS A 53 -15.38 18.27 29.30
N ARG A 54 -15.74 19.02 30.35
CA ARG A 54 -15.66 20.48 30.42
C ARG A 54 -15.13 20.91 31.78
N VAL A 55 -14.48 22.07 31.81
CA VAL A 55 -13.84 22.62 33.02
C VAL A 55 -14.75 23.69 33.62
N CYS A 56 -14.96 23.65 34.93
CA CYS A 56 -15.61 24.73 35.67
C CYS A 56 -14.63 25.89 35.84
N LEU A 57 -15.04 27.12 35.52
CA LEU A 57 -14.31 28.33 35.85
C LEU A 57 -14.80 28.86 37.19
N GLU A 58 -13.93 28.84 38.18
CA GLU A 58 -14.13 29.49 39.48
C GLU A 58 -13.78 30.98 39.37
N ALA A 59 -14.63 31.85 39.94
CA ALA A 59 -14.36 33.27 40.05
C ALA A 59 -13.69 33.58 41.39
N LYS A 60 -12.59 34.36 41.37
CA LYS A 60 -11.83 34.71 42.59
C LYS A 60 -12.75 35.37 43.63
N GLY A 61 -12.90 34.74 44.79
CA GLY A 61 -13.72 35.23 45.91
C GLY A 61 -15.18 34.80 45.89
N ILE A 62 -15.65 34.08 44.87
CA ILE A 62 -17.02 33.53 44.81
C ILE A 62 -16.96 32.02 45.10
N SER A 63 -17.41 31.62 46.29
CA SER A 63 -17.67 30.20 46.57
C SER A 63 -18.97 29.78 45.89
N GLY A 64 -18.86 28.94 44.86
CA GLY A 64 -20.01 28.38 44.17
C GLY A 64 -19.59 27.25 43.25
N THR A 65 -20.49 26.29 43.03
CA THR A 65 -20.26 25.13 42.18
C THR A 65 -20.92 25.31 40.82
N CYS A 66 -20.24 24.92 39.74
CA CYS A 66 -20.87 24.91 38.41
C CYS A 66 -22.00 23.87 38.38
N HIS A 67 -23.24 24.31 38.17
CA HIS A 67 -24.40 23.41 38.17
C HIS A 67 -24.48 22.55 36.90
N GLY A 68 -24.89 21.28 37.03
CA GLY A 68 -24.89 20.29 35.96
C GLY A 68 -23.57 19.50 35.84
N PRO A 69 -23.45 18.56 34.89
CA PRO A 69 -22.35 17.60 34.89
C PRO A 69 -21.05 18.15 34.27
N PHE A 70 -19.89 17.72 34.79
CA PHE A 70 -18.57 18.01 34.20
C PHE A 70 -18.25 17.10 33.00
N GLN A 71 -18.97 15.98 32.89
CA GLN A 71 -18.79 14.93 31.91
C GLN A 71 -20.10 14.70 31.14
N GLU A 72 -20.02 14.51 29.83
CA GLU A 72 -21.14 14.05 29.01
C GLU A 72 -20.73 12.76 28.30
N THR A 73 -21.63 11.78 28.28
CA THR A 73 -21.43 10.49 27.61
C THR A 73 -22.57 10.29 26.61
N ARG A 74 -22.25 9.82 25.40
CA ARG A 74 -23.22 9.47 24.36
C ARG A 74 -22.89 8.10 23.77
N ASN A 75 -23.91 7.43 23.25
CA ASN A 75 -23.71 6.23 22.43
C ASN A 75 -22.96 6.57 21.14
N CYS A 76 -22.28 5.56 20.59
CA CYS A 76 -21.59 5.60 19.32
C CYS A 76 -21.43 4.17 18.80
N ASN A 77 -21.19 4.03 17.49
CA ASN A 77 -20.88 2.74 16.86
C ASN A 77 -21.95 1.66 17.15
N GLU A 78 -23.22 2.01 16.91
CA GLU A 78 -24.40 1.16 17.15
C GLU A 78 -24.61 0.10 16.04
N GLN A 79 -23.84 0.14 14.95
CA GLN A 79 -23.78 -0.95 13.99
C GLN A 79 -23.34 -2.27 14.66
N LYS A 80 -23.92 -3.38 14.23
CA LYS A 80 -23.48 -4.71 14.67
C LYS A 80 -22.01 -4.97 14.31
N CYS A 81 -21.33 -5.75 15.14
CA CYS A 81 -20.07 -6.33 14.74
C CYS A 81 -20.29 -7.42 13.67
N PRO A 82 -19.34 -7.62 12.74
CA PRO A 82 -19.36 -8.75 11.82
C PRO A 82 -19.33 -10.08 12.58
N GLU A 83 -20.18 -11.01 12.17
CA GLU A 83 -20.25 -12.35 12.74
C GLU A 83 -19.05 -13.22 12.27
N PRO A 84 -18.66 -14.29 13.00
CA PRO A 84 -17.49 -15.10 12.65
C PRO A 84 -17.54 -15.78 11.28
N HIS A 85 -18.73 -15.95 10.69
CA HIS A 85 -18.93 -16.52 9.36
C HIS A 85 -18.87 -15.48 8.23
N GLU A 86 -18.81 -14.18 8.56
CA GLU A 86 -18.70 -13.05 7.63
C GLU A 86 -17.24 -12.55 7.49
N VAL A 87 -16.29 -13.18 8.20
CA VAL A 87 -14.90 -12.72 8.34
C VAL A 87 -13.94 -13.88 8.14
N CYS A 88 -13.06 -13.79 7.15
CA CYS A 88 -11.94 -14.71 7.03
C CYS A 88 -10.97 -14.52 8.19
N ALA A 89 -10.59 -15.62 8.83
CA ALA A 89 -9.78 -15.62 10.04
C ALA A 89 -8.33 -15.15 9.79
N GLU A 90 -7.66 -14.75 10.87
CA GLU A 90 -6.22 -14.50 10.87
C GLU A 90 -5.44 -15.79 10.59
N GLU A 91 -4.50 -15.70 9.66
CA GLU A 91 -3.59 -16.79 9.28
C GLU A 91 -2.15 -16.26 9.29
N ASN A 92 -1.20 -17.10 9.70
CA ASN A 92 0.22 -16.74 9.88
C ASN A 92 1.16 -17.63 9.02
N TYR A 93 0.60 -18.56 8.24
CA TYR A 93 1.41 -19.52 7.50
C TYR A 93 2.08 -18.88 6.29
N TRP A 94 3.42 -18.89 6.29
CA TRP A 94 4.32 -18.22 5.34
C TRP A 94 4.23 -16.68 5.35
N VAL A 95 3.03 -16.12 5.44
CA VAL A 95 2.78 -14.68 5.49
C VAL A 95 1.61 -14.37 6.43
N ASP A 96 1.71 -13.28 7.17
CA ASP A 96 0.65 -12.82 8.09
C ASP A 96 -0.51 -12.18 7.31
N TRP A 97 -1.70 -12.78 7.45
CA TRP A 97 -2.98 -12.33 6.91
C TRP A 97 -3.88 -11.86 8.06
N SER A 98 -4.28 -10.59 8.03
CA SER A 98 -5.21 -10.02 9.02
C SER A 98 -6.67 -10.38 8.75
N ARG A 99 -7.49 -10.44 9.80
CA ARG A 99 -8.95 -10.65 9.72
C ARG A 99 -9.58 -9.69 8.72
N THR A 100 -10.36 -10.23 7.79
CA THR A 100 -10.89 -9.49 6.63
C THR A 100 -12.33 -9.87 6.34
N LEU A 101 -13.17 -8.87 6.09
CA LEU A 101 -14.59 -9.08 5.78
C LEU A 101 -14.79 -9.73 4.42
N ALA A 102 -15.86 -10.50 4.28
CA ALA A 102 -16.32 -11.01 2.99
C ALA A 102 -16.40 -9.89 1.92
N GLY A 103 -15.89 -10.18 0.74
CA GLY A 103 -15.79 -9.23 -0.38
C GLY A 103 -14.62 -8.25 -0.30
N GLN A 104 -13.92 -8.14 0.84
CA GLN A 104 -12.74 -7.30 0.99
C GLN A 104 -11.44 -8.05 0.68
N SER A 105 -10.40 -7.30 0.37
CA SER A 105 -9.04 -7.80 0.19
C SER A 105 -8.12 -7.23 1.27
N THR A 106 -7.20 -8.07 1.74
CA THR A 106 -6.07 -7.67 2.59
C THR A 106 -4.78 -7.73 1.81
N VAL A 107 -3.75 -7.05 2.31
CA VAL A 107 -2.42 -7.02 1.71
C VAL A 107 -1.35 -7.29 2.76
N SER A 108 -0.32 -8.00 2.36
CA SER A 108 0.90 -8.21 3.15
C SER A 108 2.13 -7.96 2.27
N ARG A 109 3.32 -7.90 2.85
CA ARG A 109 4.53 -7.57 2.09
C ARG A 109 4.98 -8.76 1.23
N CYS A 110 5.58 -8.48 0.08
CA CYS A 110 6.30 -9.52 -0.67
C CYS A 110 7.47 -10.08 0.15
N PRO A 111 7.92 -11.32 -0.13
CA PRO A 111 9.13 -11.88 0.46
C PRO A 111 10.37 -11.02 0.15
N THR A 112 11.44 -11.19 0.92
CA THR A 112 12.62 -10.27 0.94
C THR A 112 13.41 -10.19 -0.37
N ASN A 113 13.27 -11.17 -1.27
CA ASN A 113 13.84 -11.15 -2.62
C ASN A 113 13.03 -10.32 -3.63
N ALA A 114 11.88 -9.76 -3.21
CA ALA A 114 11.01 -8.95 -4.05
C ALA A 114 10.56 -7.67 -3.32
N THR A 115 9.95 -6.77 -4.09
CA THR A 115 9.27 -5.59 -3.54
C THR A 115 7.85 -5.48 -4.07
N GLY A 116 6.99 -4.84 -3.27
CA GLY A 116 5.57 -4.73 -3.52
C GLY A 116 4.77 -5.33 -2.37
N PHE A 117 3.58 -5.84 -2.68
CA PHE A 117 2.71 -6.53 -1.75
C PHE A 117 2.12 -7.79 -2.39
N ILE A 118 1.76 -8.76 -1.57
CA ILE A 118 0.82 -9.82 -1.94
C ILE A 118 -0.58 -9.41 -1.49
N ALA A 119 -1.60 -9.82 -2.24
CA ALA A 119 -2.99 -9.52 -1.93
C ALA A 119 -3.81 -10.81 -1.82
N ARG A 120 -4.78 -10.85 -0.91
CA ARG A 120 -5.70 -11.99 -0.78
C ARG A 120 -7.10 -11.48 -0.50
N ARG A 121 -8.10 -12.09 -1.12
CA ARG A 121 -9.51 -11.71 -0.96
C ARG A 121 -10.22 -12.72 -0.07
N CYS A 122 -11.06 -12.20 0.80
CA CYS A 122 -12.04 -13.01 1.52
C CYS A 122 -13.31 -13.10 0.67
N LEU A 123 -13.77 -14.31 0.36
CA LEU A 123 -15.06 -14.56 -0.28
C LEU A 123 -16.03 -15.20 0.71
N MET A 124 -17.31 -15.10 0.40
CA MET A 124 -18.39 -15.84 1.05
C MET A 124 -18.98 -16.81 0.03
N ASP A 125 -19.17 -18.07 0.44
CA ASP A 125 -19.81 -19.10 -0.39
C ASP A 125 -21.35 -18.97 -0.40
N GLU A 126 -22.02 -19.76 -1.24
CA GLU A 126 -23.50 -19.79 -1.30
C GLU A 126 -24.16 -20.30 0.00
N SER A 127 -23.38 -20.93 0.89
CA SER A 127 -23.84 -21.40 2.21
C SER A 127 -23.67 -20.34 3.30
N GLY A 128 -23.11 -19.16 2.98
CA GLY A 128 -22.87 -18.07 3.91
C GLY A 128 -21.59 -18.19 4.74
N ASN A 129 -20.67 -19.09 4.39
CA ASN A 129 -19.38 -19.23 5.08
C ASN A 129 -18.29 -18.46 4.34
N THR A 130 -17.41 -17.77 5.08
CA THR A 130 -16.22 -17.16 4.50
C THR A 130 -15.07 -18.12 4.26
N ALA A 131 -14.44 -18.00 3.09
CA ALA A 131 -13.21 -18.68 2.72
C ALA A 131 -12.23 -17.70 2.05
N TRP A 132 -10.93 -17.90 2.26
CA TRP A 132 -9.89 -17.14 1.57
C TRP A 132 -9.68 -17.65 0.14
N GLU A 133 -9.58 -16.76 -0.85
CA GLU A 133 -9.03 -17.09 -2.17
C GLU A 133 -7.53 -17.43 -2.09
N ASP A 134 -6.97 -17.98 -3.17
CA ASP A 134 -5.52 -18.06 -3.35
C ASP A 134 -4.87 -16.67 -3.31
N PRO A 135 -3.67 -16.54 -2.70
CA PRO A 135 -2.96 -15.27 -2.66
C PRO A 135 -2.41 -14.86 -4.04
N SER A 136 -2.65 -13.61 -4.41
CA SER A 136 -2.16 -12.96 -5.62
C SER A 136 -0.74 -12.41 -5.41
N PHE A 137 0.17 -12.80 -6.31
CA PHE A 137 1.54 -12.30 -6.41
C PHE A 137 1.74 -11.34 -7.60
N ALA A 138 0.65 -10.89 -8.22
CA ALA A 138 0.62 -9.93 -9.34
C ALA A 138 1.42 -8.63 -9.09
N TYR A 139 1.54 -8.21 -7.82
CA TYR A 139 2.24 -7.00 -7.41
C TYR A 139 3.62 -7.25 -6.78
N CYS A 140 4.11 -8.50 -6.78
CA CYS A 140 5.49 -8.81 -6.38
C CYS A 140 6.40 -8.85 -7.60
N ILE A 141 7.44 -8.01 -7.56
CA ILE A 141 8.51 -7.98 -8.56
C ILE A 141 9.83 -8.26 -7.85
N SER A 142 10.52 -9.31 -8.26
CA SER A 142 11.83 -9.73 -7.75
C SER A 142 12.86 -8.63 -8.00
N ASN A 143 13.82 -8.52 -7.07
CA ASN A 143 14.80 -7.44 -7.07
C ASN A 143 15.66 -7.42 -8.35
N GLU A 144 15.91 -8.57 -8.97
CA GLU A 144 16.63 -8.69 -10.23
C GLU A 144 15.88 -8.04 -11.41
N TYR A 145 14.56 -8.25 -11.55
CA TYR A 145 13.77 -7.59 -12.61
C TYR A 145 13.71 -6.08 -12.39
N ARG A 146 13.63 -5.63 -11.14
CA ARG A 146 13.71 -4.19 -10.82
C ARG A 146 15.08 -3.59 -11.12
N LYS A 147 16.16 -4.36 -10.97
CA LYS A 147 17.50 -3.94 -11.41
C LYS A 147 17.52 -3.69 -12.92
N LEU A 148 16.97 -4.58 -13.73
CA LEU A 148 16.89 -4.39 -15.20
C LEU A 148 16.09 -3.13 -15.58
N GLN A 149 15.00 -2.83 -14.87
CA GLN A 149 14.25 -1.57 -15.07
C GLN A 149 15.10 -0.33 -14.77
N VAL A 150 16.00 -0.38 -13.77
CA VAL A 150 16.95 0.70 -13.46
C VAL A 150 18.08 0.77 -14.49
N ASP A 151 18.62 -0.37 -14.91
CA ASP A 151 19.70 -0.47 -15.89
C ASP A 151 19.28 0.15 -17.25
N ILE A 152 18.01 -0.03 -17.67
CA ILE A 152 17.41 0.68 -18.82
C ILE A 152 17.54 2.20 -18.67
N LEU A 153 17.16 2.75 -17.52
CA LEU A 153 17.22 4.18 -17.25
C LEU A 153 18.66 4.70 -17.22
N GLU A 154 19.60 3.90 -16.69
CA GLU A 154 21.03 4.24 -16.72
C GLU A 154 21.55 4.30 -18.16
N HIS A 155 21.21 3.32 -19.01
CA HIS A 155 21.61 3.32 -20.42
C HIS A 155 21.02 4.51 -21.21
N LEU A 156 19.77 4.89 -20.93
CA LEU A 156 19.15 6.08 -21.52
C LEU A 156 19.78 7.39 -21.03
N SER A 157 20.23 7.45 -19.78
CA SER A 157 20.86 8.65 -19.20
C SER A 157 22.17 9.06 -19.88
N LYS A 158 22.84 8.11 -20.57
CA LYS A 158 24.11 8.33 -21.30
C LYS A 158 23.94 9.20 -22.57
N GLY A 159 22.69 9.48 -22.98
CA GLY A 159 22.37 10.49 -24.01
C GLY A 159 22.81 10.16 -25.44
N HIS A 160 23.38 8.98 -25.69
CA HIS A 160 23.94 8.59 -26.98
C HIS A 160 23.18 7.40 -27.57
N ARG A 161 22.66 7.55 -28.80
CA ARG A 161 21.73 6.58 -29.42
C ARG A 161 22.30 5.17 -29.56
N ILE A 162 23.57 5.04 -29.94
CA ILE A 162 24.23 3.73 -30.12
C ILE A 162 24.40 3.02 -28.77
N LEU A 163 24.87 3.73 -27.74
CA LEU A 163 25.04 3.20 -26.38
C LEU A 163 23.71 2.86 -25.68
N ALA A 164 22.62 3.53 -26.08
CA ALA A 164 21.28 3.14 -25.66
C ALA A 164 20.88 1.81 -26.31
N GLY A 165 21.10 1.64 -27.62
CA GLY A 165 20.88 0.39 -28.35
C GLY A 165 21.69 -0.79 -27.79
N GLU A 166 23.02 -0.66 -27.72
CA GLU A 166 23.92 -1.64 -27.10
C GLU A 166 23.54 -1.95 -25.63
N GLY A 167 23.02 -0.96 -24.92
CA GLY A 167 22.48 -1.13 -23.57
C GLY A 167 21.25 -2.02 -23.54
N MET A 168 20.27 -1.76 -24.41
CA MET A 168 19.08 -2.60 -24.51
C MET A 168 19.41 -4.03 -24.98
N SER A 169 20.42 -4.22 -25.84
CA SER A 169 20.95 -5.55 -26.17
C SER A 169 21.42 -6.30 -24.92
N ARG A 170 22.21 -5.67 -24.05
CA ARG A 170 22.65 -6.28 -22.77
C ARG A 170 21.48 -6.60 -21.84
N VAL A 171 20.54 -5.67 -21.67
CA VAL A 171 19.33 -5.92 -20.85
C VAL A 171 18.49 -7.05 -21.44
N THR A 172 18.49 -7.26 -22.76
CA THR A 172 17.83 -8.41 -23.40
C THR A 172 18.50 -9.72 -22.99
N THR A 173 19.84 -9.79 -23.01
CA THR A 173 20.58 -10.97 -22.53
C THR A 173 20.36 -11.24 -21.03
N ASP A 174 20.43 -10.21 -20.18
CA ASP A 174 20.19 -10.37 -18.74
C ASP A 174 18.73 -10.81 -18.46
N LEU A 175 17.75 -10.34 -19.25
CA LEU A 175 16.36 -10.79 -19.15
C LEU A 175 16.19 -12.24 -19.61
N LEU A 176 16.94 -12.70 -20.61
CA LEU A 176 16.94 -14.11 -21.03
C LEU A 176 17.36 -15.02 -19.87
N ASP A 177 18.46 -14.70 -19.19
CA ASP A 177 18.93 -15.45 -18.01
C ASP A 177 17.91 -15.46 -16.86
N LEU A 178 17.20 -14.35 -16.61
CA LEU A 178 16.12 -14.32 -15.63
C LEU A 178 14.89 -15.14 -16.07
N SER A 179 14.53 -15.11 -17.35
CA SER A 179 13.36 -15.83 -17.89
C SER A 179 13.51 -17.36 -17.87
N LEU A 180 14.74 -17.87 -17.76
CA LEU A 180 15.03 -19.29 -17.59
C LEU A 180 14.86 -19.78 -16.13
N LYS A 181 14.69 -18.87 -15.16
CA LYS A 181 14.44 -19.22 -13.76
C LYS A 181 12.99 -19.70 -13.57
N ARG A 182 12.81 -20.86 -12.93
CA ARG A 182 11.47 -21.42 -12.62
C ARG A 182 10.72 -20.69 -11.51
N GLN A 183 11.45 -20.12 -10.55
CA GLN A 183 10.89 -19.38 -9.42
C GLN A 183 10.78 -17.89 -9.77
N VAL A 184 9.62 -17.52 -10.33
CA VAL A 184 9.25 -16.14 -10.67
C VAL A 184 7.86 -15.85 -10.12
N TYR A 185 7.63 -14.62 -9.66
CA TYR A 185 6.29 -14.16 -9.26
C TYR A 185 5.43 -13.82 -10.48
N SER A 186 4.12 -13.73 -10.29
CA SER A 186 3.21 -13.23 -11.33
C SER A 186 3.60 -11.83 -11.81
N GLY A 187 3.99 -10.93 -10.89
CA GLY A 187 4.48 -9.59 -11.25
C GLY A 187 5.78 -9.57 -12.06
N ASP A 188 6.63 -10.60 -11.97
CA ASP A 188 7.85 -10.72 -12.79
C ASP A 188 7.54 -10.93 -14.28
N LEU A 189 6.45 -11.67 -14.59
CA LEU A 189 6.00 -11.87 -15.97
C LEU A 189 5.49 -10.56 -16.59
N LEU A 190 4.79 -9.74 -15.81
CA LEU A 190 4.38 -8.41 -16.22
C LEU A 190 5.59 -7.49 -16.41
N ALA A 191 6.51 -7.45 -15.43
CA ALA A 191 7.73 -6.66 -15.51
C ALA A 191 8.58 -7.04 -16.74
N SER A 192 8.63 -8.33 -17.10
CA SER A 192 9.30 -8.82 -18.31
C SER A 192 8.69 -8.23 -19.58
N VAL A 193 7.36 -8.21 -19.72
CA VAL A 193 6.68 -7.60 -20.86
C VAL A 193 6.92 -6.08 -20.93
N GLU A 194 6.95 -5.40 -19.78
CA GLU A 194 7.28 -3.97 -19.71
C GLU A 194 8.74 -3.69 -20.11
N ILE A 195 9.69 -4.52 -19.67
CA ILE A 195 11.10 -4.45 -20.07
C ILE A 195 11.25 -4.64 -21.59
N LEU A 196 10.62 -5.67 -22.18
CA LEU A 196 10.62 -5.91 -23.63
C LEU A 196 9.98 -4.75 -24.41
N SER A 197 8.92 -4.15 -23.89
CA SER A 197 8.27 -2.95 -24.47
C SER A 197 9.21 -1.74 -24.44
N ASN A 198 9.92 -1.51 -23.33
CA ASN A 198 10.88 -0.42 -23.20
C ASN A 198 12.11 -0.61 -24.11
N ILE A 199 12.61 -1.84 -24.23
CA ILE A 199 13.69 -2.23 -25.16
C ILE A 199 13.28 -1.93 -26.61
N THR A 200 12.14 -2.46 -27.06
CA THR A 200 11.67 -2.28 -28.45
C THR A 200 11.37 -0.82 -28.78
N GLN A 201 10.72 -0.08 -27.88
CA GLN A 201 10.53 1.37 -28.03
C GLN A 201 11.87 2.13 -28.12
N THR A 202 12.89 1.69 -27.37
CA THR A 202 14.22 2.33 -27.39
C THR A 202 14.95 2.04 -28.69
N PHE A 203 14.93 0.81 -29.21
CA PHE A 203 15.49 0.49 -30.53
C PHE A 203 14.87 1.36 -31.63
N ILE A 204 13.55 1.49 -31.64
CA ILE A 204 12.82 2.36 -32.59
C ILE A 204 13.27 3.83 -32.46
N ARG A 205 13.26 4.38 -31.24
CA ARG A 205 13.65 5.79 -30.98
C ARG A 205 15.12 6.09 -31.29
N ALA A 206 16.01 5.12 -31.08
CA ALA A 206 17.42 5.23 -31.39
C ALA A 206 17.73 5.03 -32.89
N SER A 207 16.78 4.49 -33.66
CA SER A 207 17.00 3.95 -35.02
C SER A 207 18.11 2.89 -35.03
N TYR A 208 18.18 2.10 -33.97
CA TYR A 208 19.15 1.01 -33.80
C TYR A 208 18.62 -0.26 -34.46
N ASN A 209 19.48 -0.99 -35.17
CA ASN A 209 19.14 -2.26 -35.80
C ASN A 209 19.69 -3.42 -34.95
N PRO A 210 18.82 -4.22 -34.29
CA PRO A 210 19.27 -5.35 -33.48
C PRO A 210 20.01 -6.41 -34.31
N SER A 211 20.94 -7.12 -33.68
CA SER A 211 21.62 -8.26 -34.27
C SER A 211 20.69 -9.48 -34.38
N SER A 212 21.12 -10.51 -35.11
CA SER A 212 20.42 -11.81 -35.14
C SER A 212 20.34 -12.48 -33.77
N GLU A 213 21.33 -12.25 -32.91
CA GLU A 213 21.36 -12.76 -31.53
C GLU A 213 20.34 -12.04 -30.65
N ASP A 214 20.25 -10.70 -30.74
CA ASP A 214 19.22 -9.92 -30.04
C ASP A 214 17.80 -10.41 -30.37
N ILE A 215 17.55 -10.69 -31.66
CA ILE A 215 16.25 -11.20 -32.15
C ILE A 215 15.98 -12.61 -31.62
N GLN A 216 16.99 -13.50 -31.61
CA GLN A 216 16.85 -14.84 -31.03
C GLN A 216 16.58 -14.79 -29.52
N ASN A 217 17.32 -13.95 -28.78
CA ASN A 217 17.13 -13.76 -27.34
C ASN A 217 15.73 -13.22 -27.04
N PHE A 218 15.25 -12.21 -27.79
CA PHE A 218 13.90 -11.68 -27.65
C PHE A 218 12.82 -12.75 -27.85
N VAL A 219 12.92 -13.56 -28.92
CA VAL A 219 11.96 -14.64 -29.20
C VAL A 219 12.03 -15.73 -28.13
N GLN A 220 13.22 -16.07 -27.64
CA GLN A 220 13.38 -17.07 -26.58
C GLN A 220 12.79 -16.61 -25.24
N ILE A 221 12.95 -15.33 -24.87
CA ILE A 221 12.28 -14.75 -23.68
C ILE A 221 10.77 -14.88 -23.82
N VAL A 222 10.18 -14.50 -24.96
CA VAL A 222 8.73 -14.62 -25.20
C VAL A 222 8.28 -16.09 -25.10
N SER A 223 9.06 -17.02 -25.63
CA SER A 223 8.81 -18.48 -25.50
C SER A 223 8.81 -18.93 -24.03
N ASN A 224 9.81 -18.51 -23.25
CA ASN A 224 9.92 -18.83 -21.82
C ASN A 224 8.73 -18.27 -21.01
N LEU A 225 8.35 -17.01 -21.27
CA LEU A 225 7.21 -16.35 -20.61
C LEU A 225 5.87 -17.05 -20.92
N LEU A 226 5.71 -17.59 -22.13
CA LEU A 226 4.51 -18.29 -22.59
C LEU A 226 4.51 -19.81 -22.31
N SER A 227 5.49 -20.32 -21.56
CA SER A 227 5.52 -21.72 -21.15
C SER A 227 4.33 -22.09 -20.23
N GLU A 228 3.83 -23.33 -20.33
CA GLU A 228 2.72 -23.80 -19.48
C GLU A 228 3.05 -23.72 -17.97
N GLU A 229 4.34 -23.77 -17.57
CA GLU A 229 4.80 -23.55 -16.17
C GLU A 229 4.45 -22.15 -15.62
N ASN A 230 4.06 -21.19 -16.48
CA ASN A 230 3.66 -19.83 -16.12
C ASN A 230 2.15 -19.56 -16.23
N LYS A 231 1.34 -20.56 -16.60
CA LYS A 231 -0.10 -20.40 -16.84
C LYS A 231 -0.88 -19.81 -15.66
N GLU A 232 -0.69 -20.36 -14.46
CA GLU A 232 -1.41 -19.90 -13.26
C GLU A 232 -1.00 -18.48 -12.84
N LYS A 233 0.28 -18.14 -13.04
CA LYS A 233 0.83 -16.79 -12.81
C LYS A 233 0.24 -15.75 -13.79
N TRP A 234 -0.01 -16.15 -15.05
CA TRP A 234 -0.74 -15.32 -16.01
C TRP A 234 -2.22 -15.15 -15.65
N VAL A 235 -2.87 -16.19 -15.13
CA VAL A 235 -4.26 -16.10 -14.62
C VAL A 235 -4.35 -15.14 -13.42
N ASP A 236 -3.38 -15.19 -12.49
CA ASP A 236 -3.26 -14.26 -11.37
C ASP A 236 -3.18 -12.79 -11.84
N LEU A 237 -2.28 -12.48 -12.79
CA LEU A 237 -2.19 -11.16 -13.42
C LEU A 237 -3.52 -10.71 -14.07
N GLN A 238 -4.25 -11.63 -14.70
CA GLN A 238 -5.52 -11.32 -15.37
C GLN A 238 -6.63 -10.98 -14.37
N LYS A 239 -6.71 -11.67 -13.22
CA LYS A 239 -7.67 -11.35 -12.14
C LYS A 239 -7.53 -9.90 -11.67
N VAL A 240 -6.30 -9.39 -11.63
CA VAL A 240 -5.96 -8.04 -11.14
C VAL A 240 -6.19 -6.96 -12.21
N ARG A 241 -5.91 -7.26 -13.49
CA ARG A 241 -6.07 -6.30 -14.61
C ARG A 241 -7.53 -5.92 -14.94
N VAL A 242 -8.53 -6.62 -14.39
CA VAL A 242 -9.96 -6.34 -14.61
C VAL A 242 -10.49 -5.22 -13.67
N LEU A 243 -9.63 -4.60 -12.85
CA LEU A 243 -10.00 -3.60 -11.85
C LEU A 243 -9.45 -2.18 -12.11
N VAL A 244 -9.07 -1.85 -13.36
CA VAL A 244 -8.60 -0.53 -13.81
C VAL A 244 -9.33 -0.09 -15.07
#